data_AF-A0A0D3EZX8-F1
#
_entry.id   AF-A0A0D3EZX8-F1
#
_cell.length_a   1.000
_cell.length_b   1.000
_cell.length_c   1.000
_cell.angle_alpha   90.00
_cell.angle_beta   90.00
_cell.angle_gamma   90.00
#
_symmetry.space_group_name_H-M   'P 1'
#
loop_
_entity.id
_entity.type
_entity.pdbx_description
1 polymer ?
#
loop_
_entity_poly.entity_id
_entity_poly.type
_entity_poly.pdbx_seq_one_letter_code
_entity_poly.pdbx_strand_id
1 'polypeptide(L)'
;MKVTGKRKRNAQHLQENSALCKVCTSSNSFVVRCCVKGSLLEINDRLIKQPDLLNTSADREGYIAIFMPKPADWLKIKDKFLSYDDYKNLRGTC
;
A
#
# COMPACT_ATOMS: atom_id res chain seq x y z
N MET A 1 2.13 -7.40 13.89
CA MET A 1 1.90 -6.44 15.00
C MET A 1 0.52 -5.84 14.82
N LYS A 2 -0.43 -6.12 15.73
CA LYS A 2 -1.83 -5.70 15.57
C LYS A 2 -2.10 -4.50 16.48
N VAL A 3 -2.27 -3.30 15.90
CA VAL A 3 -2.57 -2.08 16.66
C VAL A 3 -4.08 -1.82 16.59
N THR A 4 -4.80 -2.13 17.68
CA THR A 4 -6.24 -1.87 17.79
C THR A 4 -6.52 -0.90 18.93
N GLY A 5 -7.37 0.12 18.70
CA GLY A 5 -7.77 1.12 19.70
C GLY A 5 -8.20 2.49 19.11
N LYS A 6 -9.22 3.12 19.71
CA LYS A 6 -9.86 4.40 19.28
C LYS A 6 -8.92 5.62 19.29
N ARG A 7 -7.75 5.50 19.92
CA ARG A 7 -6.60 6.42 19.87
C ARG A 7 -5.36 5.59 19.56
N LYS A 8 -5.05 5.38 18.28
CA LYS A 8 -3.88 4.60 17.82
C LYS A 8 -2.56 5.35 18.12
N ARG A 9 -2.22 5.52 19.39
CA ARG A 9 -0.99 6.18 19.86
C ARG A 9 0.29 5.50 19.36
N ASN A 10 0.22 4.23 18.95
CA ASN A 10 1.34 3.44 18.42
C ASN A 10 1.18 3.07 16.93
N ALA A 11 0.41 3.84 16.15
CA ALA A 11 0.36 3.61 14.70
C ALA A 11 1.78 3.77 14.14
N GLN A 12 2.26 2.75 13.41
CA GLN A 12 3.58 2.80 12.80
C GLN A 12 3.63 3.96 11.80
N HIS A 13 4.54 4.90 12.04
CA HIS A 13 4.78 6.01 11.14
C HIS A 13 5.76 5.57 10.07
N LEU A 14 5.29 5.58 8.82
CA LEU A 14 6.06 5.15 7.66
C LEU A 14 6.53 6.36 6.86
N GLN A 15 7.68 6.20 6.22
CA GLN A 15 8.20 7.14 5.23
C GLN A 15 7.90 6.61 3.82
N GLU A 16 8.04 7.48 2.82
CA GLU A 16 7.75 7.14 1.41
C GLU A 16 8.47 5.86 0.94
N ASN A 17 9.74 5.70 1.33
CA ASN A 17 10.56 4.56 0.93
C ASN A 17 10.50 3.35 1.86
N SER A 18 9.71 3.42 2.93
CA SER A 18 9.57 2.31 3.89
C SER A 18 9.00 1.07 3.19
N ALA A 19 9.67 -0.08 3.40
CA ALA A 19 9.19 -1.37 2.92
C ALA A 19 8.00 -1.84 3.78
N LEU A 20 6.90 -2.21 3.12
CA LEU A 20 5.69 -2.72 3.76
C LEU A 20 5.74 -4.23 3.89
N CYS A 21 5.95 -4.91 2.78
CA CYS A 21 6.01 -6.35 2.69
C CYS A 21 6.82 -6.78 1.46
N LYS A 22 7.16 -8.07 1.42
CA LYS A 22 7.76 -8.72 0.28
C LYS A 22 6.74 -9.68 -0.32
N VAL A 23 6.34 -9.44 -1.56
CA VAL A 23 5.48 -10.33 -2.33
C VAL A 23 6.37 -11.28 -3.10
N CYS A 24 6.19 -12.58 -2.89
CA CYS A 24 6.92 -13.62 -3.59
C CYS A 24 6.01 -14.30 -4.60
N THR A 25 6.51 -14.45 -5.82
CA THR A 25 5.94 -15.26 -6.90
C THR A 25 6.82 -16.51 -7.07
N SER A 26 6.42 -17.44 -7.95
CA SER A 26 7.18 -18.68 -8.17
C SER A 26 8.64 -18.44 -8.60
N SER A 27 8.93 -17.32 -9.28
CA SER A 27 10.26 -17.02 -9.82
C SER A 27 10.88 -15.74 -9.27
N ASN A 28 10.06 -14.77 -8.84
CA ASN A 28 10.52 -13.42 -8.49
C ASN A 28 9.99 -12.97 -7.14
N SER A 29 10.64 -11.95 -6.56
CA SER A 29 10.15 -11.30 -5.35
C SER A 29 10.21 -9.79 -5.44
N PHE A 30 9.16 -9.13 -4.96
CA PHE A 30 8.95 -7.70 -5.08
C PHE A 30 8.78 -7.08 -3.70
N VAL A 31 9.48 -5.98 -3.43
CA VAL A 31 9.32 -5.21 -2.20
C VAL A 31 8.30 -4.12 -2.44
N VAL A 32 7.18 -4.18 -1.74
CA VAL A 32 6.13 -3.16 -1.79
C VAL A 32 6.53 -2.00 -0.87
N ARG A 33 6.55 -0.78 -1.40
CA ARG A 33 6.90 0.43 -0.65
C ARG A 33 5.65 1.23 -0.30
N CYS A 34 5.75 2.05 0.75
CA CYS A 34 4.63 2.84 1.25
C CYS A 34 4.22 3.97 0.30
N CYS A 35 5.18 4.54 -0.45
CA CYS A 35 5.02 5.64 -1.40
C CYS A 35 4.53 6.97 -0.79
N VAL A 36 3.99 6.97 0.42
CA VAL A 36 3.58 8.16 1.17
C VAL A 36 4.16 8.14 2.58
N LYS A 37 4.32 9.33 3.16
CA LYS A 37 4.56 9.47 4.60
C LYS A 37 3.24 9.48 5.34
N GLY A 38 3.08 8.62 6.35
CA GLY A 38 1.83 8.54 7.08
C GLY A 38 1.77 7.49 8.17
N SER A 39 0.64 7.47 8.88
CA SER A 39 0.36 6.48 9.92
C SER A 39 -0.31 5.26 9.29
N LEU A 40 0.25 4.08 9.50
CA LEU A 40 -0.39 2.81 9.12
C LEU A 40 -1.65 2.58 9.95
N LEU A 41 -2.80 2.46 9.28
CA LEU A 41 -4.09 2.18 9.91
C LEU A 41 -4.39 0.70 9.93
N GLU A 42 -4.17 0.01 8.82
CA GLU A 42 -4.61 -1.38 8.64
C GLU A 42 -3.69 -2.12 7.68
N ILE A 43 -3.44 -3.40 7.96
CA ILE A 43 -2.81 -4.36 7.05
C ILE A 43 -3.84 -5.44 6.77
N ASN A 44 -3.92 -5.88 5.52
CA ASN A 44 -4.80 -6.97 5.15
C ASN A 44 -4.20 -8.33 5.52
N ASP A 45 -4.41 -8.74 6.77
CA ASP A 45 -3.95 -10.04 7.29
C ASP A 45 -4.54 -11.23 6.49
N ARG A 46 -5.61 -11.03 5.71
CA ARG A 46 -6.21 -12.09 4.88
C ARG A 46 -5.29 -12.55 3.77
N LEU A 47 -4.40 -11.68 3.27
CA LEU A 47 -3.44 -12.01 2.22
C LEU A 47 -2.46 -13.11 2.63
N ILE A 48 -2.26 -13.34 3.93
CA ILE A 48 -1.43 -14.45 4.44
C ILE A 48 -2.12 -15.80 4.17
N LYS A 49 -3.45 -15.84 4.28
CA LYS A 49 -4.25 -17.05 4.07
C LYS A 49 -4.70 -17.21 2.62
N GLN A 50 -4.92 -16.08 1.93
CA GLN A 50 -5.45 -16.04 0.58
C GLN A 50 -4.65 -15.02 -0.26
N PRO A 51 -3.40 -15.35 -0.63
CA PRO A 51 -2.55 -14.45 -1.40
C PRO A 51 -3.07 -14.17 -2.81
N ASP A 52 -3.93 -15.04 -3.34
CA ASP A 52 -4.51 -14.91 -4.68
C ASP A 52 -5.41 -13.67 -4.85
N LEU A 53 -5.86 -13.06 -3.76
CA LEU A 53 -6.58 -11.77 -3.80
C LEU A 53 -5.75 -10.65 -4.46
N LEU A 54 -4.42 -10.74 -4.39
CA LEU A 54 -3.52 -9.80 -5.09
C LEU A 54 -3.67 -9.86 -6.62
N ASN A 55 -4.11 -11.00 -7.16
CA ASN A 55 -4.32 -11.19 -8.60
C ASN A 55 -5.78 -10.97 -8.99
N THR A 56 -6.72 -11.50 -8.19
CA THR A 56 -8.14 -11.56 -8.55
C THR A 56 -8.94 -10.33 -8.14
N SER A 57 -8.52 -9.60 -7.11
CA SER A 57 -9.29 -8.50 -6.52
C SER A 57 -8.40 -7.36 -6.02
N ALA A 58 -7.35 -7.03 -6.78
CA ALA A 58 -6.32 -6.05 -6.39
C ALA A 58 -6.89 -4.67 -5.99
N ASP A 59 -7.94 -4.21 -6.68
CA ASP A 59 -8.56 -2.90 -6.44
C ASP A 59 -9.63 -2.91 -5.32
N ARG A 60 -9.93 -4.08 -4.74
CA ARG A 60 -10.96 -4.23 -3.70
C ARG A 60 -10.43 -5.00 -2.50
N GLU A 61 -10.60 -6.32 -2.49
CA GLU A 61 -10.29 -7.16 -1.33
C GLU A 61 -8.82 -7.50 -1.21
N GLY A 62 -8.05 -7.33 -2.28
CA GLY A 62 -6.61 -7.55 -2.38
C GLY A 62 -5.76 -6.37 -1.95
N TYR A 63 -6.32 -5.34 -1.30
CA TYR A 63 -5.51 -4.22 -0.80
C TYR A 63 -4.45 -4.73 0.19
N ILE A 64 -3.28 -4.10 0.21
CA ILE A 64 -2.17 -4.51 1.09
C ILE A 64 -2.26 -3.83 2.45
N ALA A 65 -2.44 -2.50 2.43
CA ALA A 65 -2.48 -1.70 3.64
C ALA A 65 -3.21 -0.37 3.40
N ILE A 66 -3.75 0.19 4.48
CA ILE A 66 -4.42 1.49 4.49
C ILE A 66 -3.63 2.44 5.39
N PHE A 67 -3.33 3.63 4.87
CA PHE A 67 -2.53 4.65 5.54
C PHE A 67 -3.29 5.96 5.68
N MET A 68 -2.94 6.72 6.70
CA MET A 68 -3.39 8.10 6.87
C MET A 68 -2.19 9.05 6.72
N PRO A 69 -2.01 9.68 5.56
CA PRO A 69 -1.01 10.74 5.41
C PRO A 69 -1.45 12.00 6.17
N LYS A 70 -0.48 12.84 6.54
CA LYS A 70 -0.81 14.17 7.09
C LYS A 70 -1.32 15.06 5.95
N PRO A 71 -2.36 15.89 6.16
CA PRO A 71 -2.89 16.76 5.10
C PRO A 71 -1.84 17.65 4.43
N ALA A 72 -0.89 18.19 5.21
CA ALA A 72 0.19 19.02 4.70
C ALA A 72 1.21 18.25 3.84
N ASP A 73 1.43 16.96 4.13
CA ASP A 73 2.32 16.10 3.34
C ASP A 73 1.62 15.60 2.08
N TRP A 74 0.31 15.31 2.15
CA TRP A 74 -0.51 14.87 1.00
C TRP A 74 -0.49 15.88 -0.15
N LEU A 75 -0.64 17.17 0.15
CA LEU A 75 -0.61 18.23 -0.86
C LEU A 75 0.70 18.29 -1.66
N LYS A 76 1.82 17.84 -1.08
CA LYS A 76 3.14 17.86 -1.72
C LYS A 76 3.42 16.63 -2.58
N ILE A 77 2.71 15.52 -2.33
CA ILE A 77 2.97 14.24 -2.97
C ILE A 77 1.90 13.81 -3.96
N LYS A 78 0.67 14.32 -3.84
CA LYS A 78 -0.45 13.96 -4.72
C LYS A 78 -0.09 14.11 -6.22
N ASP A 79 0.67 15.14 -6.57
CA ASP A 79 1.03 15.46 -7.95
C ASP A 79 2.22 14.63 -8.46
N LYS A 80 2.87 13.83 -7.59
CA LYS A 80 3.91 12.87 -7.97
C LYS A 80 3.33 11.51 -8.36
N PHE A 81 2.07 11.23 -8.03
CA PHE A 81 1.42 9.98 -8.42
C PHE A 81 0.99 10.04 -9.87
N LEU A 82 1.04 8.88 -10.52
CA LEU A 82 0.52 8.72 -11.86
C LEU A 82 -1.00 8.81 -11.85
N SER A 83 -1.57 9.40 -12.89
CA SER A 83 -2.98 9.21 -13.18
C SER A 83 -3.25 7.75 -13.55
N TYR A 84 -4.51 7.34 -13.49
CA TYR A 84 -4.90 5.99 -13.87
C TYR A 84 -4.58 5.69 -15.35
N ASP A 85 -4.75 6.67 -16.23
CA ASP A 85 -4.47 6.54 -17.66
C ASP A 85 -2.97 6.46 -17.93
N ASP A 86 -2.15 7.29 -17.26
CA ASP A 86 -0.68 7.22 -17.37
C ASP A 86 -0.15 5.86 -16.90
N TYR A 87 -0.72 5.33 -15.82
CA TYR A 87 -0.37 4.00 -15.33
C TYR A 87 -0.68 2.90 -16.37
N LYS A 88 -1.85 2.94 -17.01
CA LYS A 88 -2.19 1.99 -18.09
C LYS A 88 -1.26 2.09 -19.29
N ASN A 89 -0.97 3.32 -19.72
CA ASN A 89 -0.04 3.59 -20.82
C ASN A 89 1.34 2.99 -20.55
N LEU A 90 1.88 3.21 -19.34
CA LEU A 90 3.16 2.65 -18.91
C LEU A 90 3.17 1.11 -18.86
N ARG A 91 2.02 0.49 -18.56
CA ARG A 91 1.90 -0.97 -18.56
C ARG A 91 1.65 -1.58 -19.94
N GLY A 92 1.38 -0.76 -20.95
CA GLY A 92 1.03 -1.25 -22.29
C GLY A 92 -0.33 -1.97 -22.34
N THR A 93 -1.25 -1.60 -21.44
CA THR A 93 -2.60 -2.21 -21.36
C THR A 93 -3.68 -1.30 -21.95
N CYS A 94 -3.33 -0.53 -22.97
CA CYS A 94 -4.21 0.43 -23.65
C CYS A 94 -4.75 -0.15 -24.96
#